data_AF-A0A1S1MPI3-F1
#
_entry.id   AF-A0A1S1MPI3-F1
#
_cell.length_a   1.000
_cell.length_b   1.000
_cell.length_c   1.000
_cell.angle_alpha   90.00
_cell.angle_beta   90.00
_cell.angle_gamma   90.00
#
_symmetry.space_group_name_H-M   'P 1'
#
loop_
_entity.id
_entity.type
_entity.pdbx_description
1 polymer ?
#
loop_
_entity_poly.entity_id
_entity_poly.type
_entity_poly.pdbx_seq_one_letter_code
_entity_poly.pdbx_strand_id
1 'polypeptide(L)'
;MDVITPTHSHIMQLMTWFNSRGDLLTWAGPNFRYPFDLNSFKADLRLTELDSLALQSSQGELMAFGQYCLRSGCCHLARLAVNPAYRGQRLVDRLLSELCKRG
;
A
#
# COMPACT_ATOMS: atom_id res chain seq x y z
N MET A 1 2.66 12.48 -11.54
CA MET A 1 2.15 11.36 -10.73
C MET A 1 2.70 10.12 -11.37
N ASP A 2 3.36 9.27 -10.60
CA ASP A 2 4.19 8.18 -11.13
C ASP A 2 3.96 6.92 -10.31
N VAL A 3 4.00 5.76 -10.97
CA VAL A 3 3.84 4.46 -10.32
C VAL A 3 5.20 3.81 -10.18
N ILE A 4 5.66 3.68 -8.94
CA ILE A 4 7.02 3.28 -8.59
C ILE A 4 7.02 2.21 -7.50
N THR A 5 8.18 1.59 -7.28
CA THR A 5 8.41 0.79 -6.08
C THR A 5 8.45 1.72 -4.85
N PRO A 6 7.74 1.40 -3.75
CA PRO A 6 7.71 2.23 -2.56
C PRO A 6 9.10 2.36 -1.94
N THR A 7 9.46 3.58 -1.54
CA THR A 7 10.70 3.89 -0.84
C THR A 7 10.49 3.84 0.67
N HIS A 8 11.56 3.95 1.44
CA HIS A 8 11.44 4.03 2.89
C HIS A 8 10.53 5.19 3.36
N SER A 9 10.62 6.35 2.72
CA SER A 9 9.77 7.52 3.02
C SER A 9 8.28 7.24 2.76
N HIS A 10 7.97 6.53 1.67
CA HIS A 10 6.59 6.11 1.38
C HIS A 10 6.04 5.20 2.48
N ILE A 11 6.83 4.26 2.98
CA ILE A 11 6.38 3.39 4.08
C ILE A 11 6.10 4.20 5.35
N MET A 12 6.94 5.20 5.66
CA MET A 12 6.67 6.08 6.81
C MET A 12 5.38 6.90 6.62
N GLN A 13 5.10 7.38 5.42
CA GLN A 13 3.83 8.07 5.12
C GLN A 13 2.63 7.13 5.22
N LEU A 14 2.74 5.90 4.71
CA LEU A 14 1.67 4.90 4.80
C LEU A 14 1.30 4.59 6.26
N MET A 15 2.30 4.52 7.15
CA MET A 15 2.08 4.28 8.59
C MET A 15 1.16 5.34 9.22
N THR A 16 1.17 6.58 8.72
CA THR A 16 0.34 7.67 9.29
C THR A 16 -1.13 7.59 8.85
N TRP A 17 -1.49 6.70 7.92
CA TRP A 17 -2.87 6.58 7.43
C TRP A 17 -3.78 5.80 8.39
N PHE A 18 -3.22 5.12 9.40
CA PHE A 18 -3.95 4.26 10.33
C PHE A 18 -3.91 4.85 11.74
N ASN A 19 -5.06 5.34 12.20
CA ASN A 19 -5.17 5.97 13.52
C ASN A 19 -5.69 5.00 14.60
N SER A 20 -6.22 3.86 14.19
CA SER A 20 -6.78 2.86 15.10
C SER A 20 -6.45 1.42 14.67
N ARG A 21 -6.57 0.48 15.61
CA ARG A 21 -6.54 -0.96 15.31
C ARG A 21 -7.59 -1.34 14.26
N GLY A 22 -8.76 -0.71 14.28
CA GLY A 22 -9.86 -0.99 13.35
C GLY A 22 -9.52 -0.61 11.91
N ASP A 23 -8.89 0.54 11.70
CA ASP A 23 -8.44 0.98 10.37
C ASP A 23 -7.41 0.01 9.80
N LEU A 24 -6.42 -0.36 10.63
CA LEU A 24 -5.36 -1.28 10.23
C LEU A 24 -5.92 -2.69 9.95
N LEU A 25 -6.81 -3.19 10.80
CA LEU A 25 -7.45 -4.49 10.63
C LEU A 25 -8.25 -4.55 9.32
N THR A 26 -8.99 -3.47 9.01
CA THR A 26 -9.79 -3.38 7.78
C THR A 26 -8.91 -3.41 6.54
N TRP A 27 -7.75 -2.75 6.57
CA TRP A 27 -6.85 -2.66 5.44
C TRP A 27 -5.93 -3.89 5.28
N ALA A 28 -5.29 -4.35 6.36
CA ALA A 28 -4.24 -5.35 6.32
C ALA A 28 -4.68 -6.76 6.74
N GLY A 29 -5.83 -6.89 7.40
CA GLY A 29 -6.32 -8.15 7.97
C GLY A 29 -5.78 -8.44 9.38
N PRO A 30 -6.17 -9.58 9.98
CA PRO A 30 -6.01 -9.86 11.41
C PRO A 30 -4.55 -10.10 11.86
N ASN A 31 -3.64 -10.40 10.93
CA ASN A 31 -2.26 -10.78 11.24
C ASN A 31 -1.29 -9.59 11.24
N PHE A 32 -1.79 -8.36 11.09
CA PHE A 32 -0.96 -7.15 11.13
C PHE A 32 -0.97 -6.56 12.55
N ARG A 33 0.22 -6.37 13.15
CA ARG A 33 0.35 -5.94 14.55
C ARG A 33 -0.10 -4.50 14.74
N TYR A 34 -0.72 -4.24 15.89
CA TYR A 34 -1.04 -2.91 16.39
C TYR A 34 -0.90 -2.89 17.93
N PRO A 35 -0.31 -1.85 18.54
CA PRO A 35 0.43 -0.78 17.87
C PRO A 35 1.66 -1.35 17.14
N PHE A 36 2.13 -0.63 16.13
CA PHE A 36 3.32 -0.99 15.36
C PHE A 36 4.36 0.11 15.47
N ASP A 37 5.62 -0.29 15.32
CA ASP A 37 6.73 0.59 14.98
C ASP A 37 7.12 0.39 13.51
N LEU A 38 8.14 1.10 13.04
CA LEU A 38 8.61 0.98 11.66
C LEU A 38 9.07 -0.45 11.29
N ASN A 39 9.71 -1.15 12.22
CA ASN A 39 10.29 -2.47 11.96
C ASN A 39 9.20 -3.53 11.87
N SER A 40 8.29 -3.56 12.83
CA SER A 40 7.13 -4.44 12.84
C SER A 40 6.19 -4.16 11.67
N PHE A 41 5.97 -2.88 11.32
CA PHE A 41 5.17 -2.51 10.15
C PHE A 41 5.78 -3.06 8.85
N LYS A 42 7.08 -2.86 8.62
CA LYS A 42 7.78 -3.40 7.43
C LYS A 42 7.74 -4.93 7.38
N ALA A 43 7.95 -5.59 8.52
CA ALA A 43 7.90 -7.04 8.62
C ALA A 43 6.51 -7.58 8.27
N ASP A 44 5.45 -6.98 8.82
CA ASP A 44 4.06 -7.40 8.56
C ASP A 44 3.59 -7.03 7.15
N LEU A 45 4.17 -5.97 6.57
CA LEU A 45 3.97 -5.59 5.18
C LEU A 45 4.57 -6.60 4.20
N ARG A 46 5.50 -7.46 4.65
CA ARG A 46 6.08 -8.57 3.86
C ARG A 46 6.64 -8.11 2.51
N LEU A 47 7.38 -7.00 2.51
CA LEU A 47 7.94 -6.36 1.32
C LEU A 47 8.89 -7.25 0.50
N THR A 48 9.38 -8.36 1.07
CA THR A 48 10.22 -9.36 0.38
C THR A 48 9.41 -10.47 -0.29
N GLU A 49 8.14 -10.64 0.09
CA GLU A 49 7.27 -11.72 -0.38
C GLU A 49 6.13 -11.22 -1.27
N LEU A 50 5.79 -9.93 -1.15
CA LEU A 50 4.74 -9.27 -1.90
C LEU A 50 5.32 -8.08 -2.66
N ASP A 51 5.08 -8.06 -3.97
CA ASP A 51 5.38 -6.89 -4.79
C ASP A 51 4.47 -5.74 -4.38
N SER A 52 5.04 -4.54 -4.35
CA SER A 52 4.35 -3.35 -3.85
C SER A 52 4.53 -2.20 -4.82
N LEU A 53 3.45 -1.45 -5.06
CA LEU A 53 3.46 -0.24 -5.88
C LEU A 53 2.99 0.95 -5.05
N ALA A 54 3.63 2.09 -5.31
CA ALA A 54 3.26 3.40 -4.80
C ALA A 54 2.88 4.30 -5.96
N LEU A 55 1.73 4.98 -5.85
CA LEU A 55 1.41 6.13 -6.67
C LEU A 55 1.95 7.37 -5.96
N GLN A 56 2.90 8.04 -6.59
CA GLN A 56 3.59 9.20 -6.04
C GLN A 56 3.12 10.49 -6.74
N SER A 57 2.97 11.58 -5.99
CA SER A 57 2.74 12.92 -6.55
C SER A 57 4.02 13.49 -7.18
N SER A 58 3.90 14.58 -7.94
CA SER A 58 5.07 15.30 -8.48
C SER A 58 6.00 15.84 -7.39
N GLN A 59 5.48 16.05 -6.18
CA GLN A 59 6.20 16.55 -5.01
C GLN A 59 6.81 15.42 -4.18
N GLY A 60 6.63 14.17 -4.62
CA GLY A 60 7.17 13.01 -3.93
C GLY A 60 6.27 12.42 -2.85
N GLU A 61 5.03 12.90 -2.71
CA GLU A 61 4.08 12.42 -1.69
C GLU A 61 3.44 11.11 -2.11
N LEU A 62 3.25 10.19 -1.15
CA LEU A 62 2.50 8.97 -1.36
C LEU A 62 1.01 9.28 -1.45
N MET A 63 0.43 9.03 -2.63
CA MET A 63 -1.00 9.26 -2.89
C MET A 63 -1.81 7.97 -2.74
N ALA A 64 -1.24 6.83 -3.15
CA ALA A 64 -1.87 5.53 -2.99
C ALA A 64 -0.80 4.43 -2.89
N PHE A 65 -1.15 3.33 -2.24
CA PHE A 65 -0.30 2.17 -2.04
C PHE A 65 -1.09 0.89 -2.32
N GLY A 66 -0.43 -0.12 -2.86
CA GLY A 66 -1.02 -1.42 -3.09
C GLY A 66 0.03 -2.51 -3.19
N GLN A 67 -0.38 -3.73 -2.88
CA GLN A 67 0.45 -4.92 -3.06
C GLN A 67 -0.23 -5.91 -3.99
N TYR A 68 0.57 -6.77 -4.60
CA TYR A 68 0.09 -7.89 -5.36
C TYR A 68 1.02 -9.08 -5.22
N CYS A 69 0.49 -10.27 -5.50
CA CYS A 69 1.30 -11.45 -5.72
C CYS A 69 0.68 -12.33 -6.81
N LEU A 70 1.53 -13.09 -7.49
CA LEU A 70 1.11 -14.13 -8.42
C LEU A 70 0.86 -15.41 -7.65
N ARG A 71 -0.38 -15.89 -7.65
CA ARG A 71 -0.75 -17.15 -7.02
C ARG A 71 -1.57 -17.98 -7.99
N SER A 72 -1.08 -19.19 -8.29
CA SER A 72 -1.74 -20.14 -9.20
C SER A 72 -2.05 -19.54 -10.59
N GLY A 73 -1.19 -18.66 -11.10
CA GLY A 73 -1.39 -17.99 -12.40
C GLY A 73 -2.39 -16.83 -12.37
N CYS A 74 -2.89 -16.44 -11.19
CA CYS A 74 -3.75 -15.27 -11.02
C CYS A 74 -3.03 -14.17 -10.24
N CYS A 75 -3.31 -12.93 -10.58
CA CYS A 75 -2.89 -11.76 -9.81
C CYS A 75 -3.83 -11.54 -8.63
N HIS A 76 -3.29 -11.63 -7.42
CA HIS A 76 -4.02 -11.35 -6.19
C HIS A 76 -3.64 -9.97 -5.68
N LEU A 77 -4.55 -9.00 -5.83
CA LEU A 77 -4.39 -7.66 -5.27
C LEU A 77 -4.65 -7.68 -3.77
N ALA A 78 -3.83 -6.96 -3.02
CA ALA A 78 -3.91 -6.88 -1.57
C ALA A 78 -3.54 -5.48 -1.07
N ARG A 79 -4.01 -5.16 0.15
CA ARG A 79 -3.61 -3.98 0.93
C ARG A 79 -3.64 -2.67 0.12
N LEU A 80 -4.70 -2.48 -0.66
CA LEU A 80 -4.96 -1.25 -1.38
C LEU A 80 -5.37 -0.14 -0.42
N ALA A 81 -4.67 0.99 -0.45
CA ALA A 81 -5.02 2.17 0.32
C ALA A 81 -4.77 3.45 -0.49
N VAL A 82 -5.65 4.43 -0.28
CA VAL A 82 -5.50 5.79 -0.80
C VAL A 82 -5.29 6.73 0.38
N ASN A 83 -4.30 7.62 0.24
CA ASN A 83 -4.01 8.66 1.20
C ASN A 83 -5.31 9.40 1.57
N PRO A 84 -5.65 9.52 2.88
CA PRO A 84 -6.86 10.18 3.32
C PRO A 84 -7.12 11.55 2.68
N ALA A 85 -6.07 12.34 2.45
CA ALA A 85 -6.17 13.69 1.85
C ALA A 85 -6.58 13.68 0.37
N TYR A 86 -6.45 12.54 -0.32
CA TYR A 86 -6.67 12.42 -1.76
C TYR A 86 -7.81 11.48 -2.16
N ARG A 87 -8.63 11.04 -1.19
CA ARG A 87 -9.80 10.18 -1.46
C ARG A 87 -10.85 10.92 -2.28
N GLY A 88 -11.69 10.15 -2.99
CA GLY A 88 -12.75 10.71 -3.87
C GLY A 88 -12.26 11.24 -5.22
N GLN A 89 -10.94 11.28 -5.47
CA GLN A 89 -10.35 11.80 -6.70
C GLN A 89 -10.04 10.72 -7.75
N ARG A 90 -10.55 9.49 -7.56
CA ARG A 90 -10.33 8.34 -8.47
C ARG A 90 -8.86 7.99 -8.76
N LEU A 91 -7.93 8.37 -7.88
CA LEU A 91 -6.50 8.12 -8.04
C LEU A 91 -6.14 6.63 -8.05
N VAL A 92 -6.96 5.80 -7.41
CA VAL A 92 -6.73 4.35 -7.33
C VAL A 92 -6.85 3.68 -8.70
N ASP A 93 -7.61 4.25 -9.64
CA ASP A 93 -7.84 3.68 -10.98
C ASP A 93 -6.50 3.48 -11.71
N ARG A 94 -5.58 4.45 -11.57
CA ARG A 94 -4.24 4.37 -12.16
C ARG A 94 -3.37 3.32 -11.49
N LEU A 95 -3.40 3.24 -10.15
CA LEU A 95 -2.64 2.23 -9.41
C LEU A 95 -3.15 0.82 -9.73
N LEU A 96 -4.46 0.61 -9.76
CA LEU A 96 -5.09 -0.66 -10.11
C LEU A 96 -4.74 -1.10 -11.53
N SER A 97 -4.80 -0.19 -12.51
CA SER A 97 -4.42 -0.50 -13.88
C SER A 97 -2.98 -1.01 -13.97
N GLU A 98 -2.06 -0.42 -13.21
CA GLU A 98 -0.67 -0.86 -13.18
C GLU A 98 -0.47 -2.18 -12.42
N LEU A 99 -1.18 -2.40 -11.31
CA LEU A 99 -1.12 -3.67 -10.59
C LEU A 99 -1.62 -4.83 -11.47
N CYS A 100 -2.72 -4.66 -12.20
CA CYS A 100 -3.27 -5.67 -13.10
C CYS A 100 -2.42 -5.92 -14.36
N LYS A 101 -1.49 -5.02 -14.71
CA LYS A 101 -0.53 -5.25 -15.81
C LYS A 101 0.70 -6.02 -15.35
N ARG A 102 1.10 -5.86 -14.08
CA ARG A 102 2.36 -6.38 -13.54
C ARG A 102 2.24 -7.74 -12.87
N GLY A 103 1.05 -8.10 -12.39
CA GLY A 103 0.71 -9.49 -12.07
C GLY A 103 -0.37 -9.97 -13.00
#